data_AF-A0A2K6EPY9-F1
#
_entry.id   AF-A0A2K6EPY9-F1
#
_cell.length_a   1.000
_cell.length_b   1.000
_cell.length_c   1.000
_cell.angle_alpha   90.00
_cell.angle_beta   90.00
_cell.angle_gamma   90.00
#
_symmetry.space_group_name_H-M   'P 1'
#
loop_
_entity.id
_entity.type
_entity.pdbx_description
1 polymer ?
#
loop_
_entity_poly.entity_id
_entity_poly.type
_entity_poly.pdbx_seq_one_letter_code
_entity_poly.pdbx_strand_id
1 'polypeptide(L)'
;SFLDLVVELEKLNLVAPDQLDLLEKCLKNIHRIDLKTKIQKYKQSAQEAGTSYKNALQGSVTNLSLKDPSYNLREPVKTSIQESGAFLPQRIPEERYRMQSKPLGVCLIIDCIGNDAEILRDTFTSLGYEVQHFLYLSVGDIVQILHQVACMPQHRDYDSFVCVLVSRGSSQTVFGVDQTHSGFPLHHIRRMFMGDLCPFLVGKPKLFFIQNYVVSERQSEDSSLLEVDGPAASNVETAAQKPGPSMVHPEADFFWSLCTADVSLLERSSNSPSMYLQCLSQKLRQERKRPLLDLHIELNDNVYDWNSRVSAKEKYYVWLQHTLRKKLIFSYK
;
A
#
# COMPACT_ATOMS: atom_id res chain seq x y z
N SER A 1 18.00 9.52 -5.51
CA SER A 1 17.07 9.56 -4.36
C SER A 1 16.70 11.02 -4.05
N PHE A 2 15.69 11.28 -3.20
CA PHE A 2 15.37 12.66 -2.78
C PHE A 2 16.57 13.35 -2.11
N LEU A 3 17.36 12.60 -1.31
CA LEU A 3 18.55 13.13 -0.66
C LEU A 3 19.62 13.54 -1.68
N ASP A 4 19.82 12.77 -2.75
CA ASP A 4 20.78 13.13 -3.81
C ASP A 4 20.38 14.42 -4.52
N LEU A 5 19.09 14.63 -4.75
CA LEU A 5 18.58 15.87 -5.35
C LEU A 5 18.83 17.08 -4.43
N VAL A 6 18.60 16.93 -3.12
CA VAL A 6 18.86 18.00 -2.15
C VAL A 6 20.35 18.32 -2.08
N VAL A 7 21.22 17.31 -2.10
CA VAL A 7 22.68 17.49 -2.13
C VAL A 7 23.12 18.26 -3.38
N GLU A 8 22.57 17.98 -4.56
CA GLU A 8 22.88 18.74 -5.77
C GLU A 8 22.35 20.18 -5.71
N LEU A 9 21.16 20.41 -5.12
CA LEU A 9 20.61 21.75 -4.92
C LEU A 9 21.44 22.58 -3.92
N GLU A 10 22.00 21.93 -2.89
CA GLU A 10 22.94 22.56 -1.95
C GLU A 10 24.25 22.95 -2.65
N LYS A 11 24.81 22.08 -3.50
CA LYS A 11 26.01 22.39 -4.31
C LYS A 11 25.80 23.59 -5.24
N LEU A 12 24.57 23.77 -5.73
CA LEU A 12 24.19 24.89 -6.59
C LEU A 12 23.80 26.16 -5.81
N ASN A 13 23.93 26.17 -4.47
CA ASN A 13 23.49 27.27 -3.59
C ASN A 13 22.01 27.66 -3.78
N LEU A 14 21.18 26.69 -4.19
CA LEU A 14 19.75 26.89 -4.36
C LEU A 14 18.96 26.55 -3.10
N VAL A 15 19.56 25.74 -2.21
CA VAL A 15 19.02 25.34 -0.92
C VAL A 15 20.14 25.42 0.11
N ALA A 16 19.90 26.06 1.25
CA ALA A 16 20.79 26.11 2.40
C ALA A 16 19.96 26.23 3.69
N PRO A 17 20.53 26.01 4.90
CA PRO A 17 19.79 26.14 6.16
C PRO A 17 19.10 27.50 6.35
N ASP A 18 19.69 28.56 5.79
CA ASP A 18 19.19 29.94 5.78
C ASP A 18 18.45 30.31 4.47
N GLN A 19 18.50 29.46 3.45
CA GLN A 19 17.93 29.69 2.12
C GLN A 19 16.99 28.54 1.70
N LEU A 20 15.74 28.60 2.16
CA LEU A 20 14.72 27.55 1.94
C LEU A 20 13.56 28.00 1.03
N ASP A 21 13.65 29.18 0.41
CA ASP A 21 12.54 29.77 -0.36
C ASP A 21 12.19 28.96 -1.62
N LEU A 22 13.19 28.36 -2.27
CA LEU A 22 12.99 27.49 -3.42
C LEU A 22 12.23 26.22 -3.02
N LEU A 23 12.57 25.62 -1.87
CA LEU A 23 11.89 24.45 -1.34
C LEU A 23 10.44 24.79 -0.94
N GLU A 24 10.23 25.95 -0.32
CA GLU A 24 8.88 26.44 0.03
C GLU A 24 8.00 26.63 -1.22
N LYS A 25 8.55 27.22 -2.29
CA LYS A 25 7.87 27.42 -3.57
C LYS A 25 7.52 26.08 -4.24
N CYS A 26 8.46 25.14 -4.28
CA CYS A 26 8.22 23.80 -4.82
C CYS A 26 7.13 23.07 -4.05
N LEU A 27 7.15 23.10 -2.71
CA LEU A 27 6.15 22.46 -1.87
C LEU A 27 4.76 23.09 -1.99
N LYS A 28 4.70 24.41 -2.20
CA LYS A 28 3.45 25.12 -2.53
C LYS A 28 2.90 24.65 -3.89
N ASN A 29 3.75 24.52 -4.90
CA ASN A 29 3.34 24.12 -6.25
C ASN A 29 2.78 22.69 -6.31
N ILE A 30 3.23 21.80 -5.42
CA ILE A 30 2.69 20.43 -5.32
C ILE A 30 1.59 20.29 -4.25
N HIS A 31 1.03 21.41 -3.78
CA HIS A 31 -0.03 21.48 -2.76
C HIS A 31 0.30 20.79 -1.41
N ARG A 32 1.58 20.63 -1.06
CA ARG A 32 2.05 20.08 0.23
C ARG A 32 2.22 21.18 1.28
N ILE A 33 1.08 21.78 1.66
CA ILE A 33 1.04 22.90 2.60
C ILE A 33 1.51 22.50 4.01
N ASP A 34 1.35 21.23 4.39
CA ASP A 34 1.85 20.66 5.65
C ASP A 34 3.38 20.76 5.75
N LEU A 35 4.09 20.43 4.67
CA LEU A 35 5.55 20.50 4.61
C LEU A 35 6.05 21.94 4.49
N LYS A 36 5.34 22.77 3.71
CA LYS A 36 5.58 24.21 3.65
C LYS A 36 5.54 24.83 5.06
N THR A 37 4.52 24.49 5.85
CA THR A 37 4.33 24.99 7.21
C THR A 37 5.46 24.51 8.14
N LYS A 38 5.96 23.28 7.97
CA LYS A 38 7.13 22.79 8.73
C LYS A 38 8.41 23.58 8.41
N ILE A 39 8.65 23.91 7.15
CA ILE A 39 9.79 24.75 6.75
C ILE A 39 9.67 26.16 7.32
N GLN A 40 8.48 26.75 7.30
CA GLN A 40 8.27 28.08 7.89
C GLN A 40 8.54 28.09 9.40
N LYS A 41 8.10 27.05 10.12
CA LYS A 41 8.43 26.87 11.55
C LYS A 41 9.94 26.74 11.76
N TYR A 42 10.64 26.00 10.90
CA TYR A 42 12.09 25.88 10.95
C TYR A 42 12.78 27.23 10.76
N LYS A 43 12.37 28.04 9.76
CA LYS A 43 12.91 29.40 9.54
C LYS A 43 12.71 30.30 10.77
N GLN A 44 11.53 30.23 11.41
CA GLN A 44 11.23 31.00 12.62
C GLN A 44 12.12 30.57 13.80
N SER A 45 12.29 29.26 14.00
CA SER A 45 13.18 28.74 15.05
C SER A 45 14.66 29.03 14.82
N ALA A 46 15.11 29.11 13.56
CA ALA A 46 16.48 29.45 13.21
C ALA A 46 16.79 30.95 13.42
N GLN A 47 15.78 31.82 13.29
CA GLN A 47 15.90 33.26 13.58
C GLN A 47 15.95 33.57 15.08
N GLU A 48 15.31 32.76 15.92
CA GLU A 48 15.39 32.88 17.38
C GLU A 48 16.72 32.38 17.97
N ALA A 49 17.45 31.54 17.22
CA ALA A 49 18.74 30.96 17.62
C ALA A 49 19.98 31.78 17.20
N GLY A 50 19.81 33.08 16.94
CA GLY A 50 20.86 34.03 16.50
C GLY A 50 21.99 34.32 17.51
N THR A 51 22.15 33.53 18.56
CA THR A 51 23.30 33.59 19.46
C THR A 51 23.61 32.19 19.98
N SER A 52 24.86 31.74 19.78
CA SER A 52 25.46 30.55 20.39
C SER A 52 25.44 29.23 19.61
N TYR A 53 25.98 29.21 18.38
CA TYR A 53 26.77 28.06 17.91
C TYR A 53 27.91 28.52 16.99
N LYS A 54 28.96 29.10 17.60
CA LYS A 54 30.30 29.06 16.99
C LYS A 54 31.10 28.00 17.74
N ASN A 55 31.80 27.17 16.94
CA ASN A 55 32.79 26.15 17.29
C ASN A 55 32.23 24.73 17.43
N ALA A 56 32.35 23.95 16.34
CA ALA A 56 33.22 22.76 16.31
C ALA A 56 32.98 21.96 15.01
N LEU A 57 33.51 22.43 13.88
CA LEU A 57 33.80 21.58 12.72
C LEU A 57 35.16 22.00 12.16
N GLN A 58 36.22 21.49 12.77
CA GLN A 58 37.55 21.45 12.17
C GLN A 58 38.22 20.16 12.62
N GLY A 59 38.42 19.23 11.68
CA GLY A 59 39.04 17.94 11.99
C GLY A 59 38.76 16.89 10.92
N SER A 60 39.41 17.06 9.77
CA SER A 60 39.50 16.10 8.67
C SER A 60 39.93 14.72 9.14
N VAL A 61 39.32 13.66 8.61
CA VAL A 61 39.73 12.27 8.84
C VAL A 61 40.53 11.79 7.63
N THR A 62 41.84 11.66 7.81
CA THR A 62 42.69 10.84 6.93
C THR A 62 43.17 9.61 7.69
N ASN A 63 42.85 8.45 7.11
CA ASN A 63 43.53 7.15 7.12
C ASN A 63 44.46 6.81 8.29
N LEU A 64 44.27 5.63 8.90
CA LEU A 64 45.36 4.67 9.16
C LEU A 64 44.83 3.25 9.46
N SER A 65 45.53 2.32 8.81
CA SER A 65 45.43 0.86 8.80
C SER A 65 45.41 0.19 10.19
N LEU A 66 44.60 -0.86 10.35
CA LEU A 66 44.66 -1.82 11.45
C LEU A 66 45.25 -3.15 10.94
N LYS A 67 46.42 -3.51 11.46
CA LYS A 67 46.94 -4.88 11.50
C LYS A 67 46.58 -5.49 12.85
N ASP A 68 46.08 -6.72 12.84
CA ASP A 68 46.00 -7.59 14.03
C ASP A 68 47.40 -7.84 14.64
N PRO A 69 47.47 -8.15 15.94
CA PRO A 69 47.67 -9.56 16.27
C PRO A 69 46.89 -10.07 17.49
N SER A 70 46.63 -11.37 17.40
CA SER A 70 46.14 -12.31 18.39
C SER A 70 47.06 -12.51 19.62
N TYR A 71 46.46 -13.02 20.70
CA TYR A 71 46.90 -14.07 21.63
C TYR A 71 46.90 -13.73 23.15
N ASN A 72 46.07 -14.52 23.88
CA ASN A 72 46.31 -15.20 25.16
C ASN A 72 45.51 -14.81 26.42
N LEU A 73 44.71 -15.80 26.83
CA LEU A 73 44.14 -16.14 28.14
C LEU A 73 44.93 -15.71 29.39
N ARG A 74 44.20 -15.15 30.37
CA ARG A 74 44.30 -15.46 31.81
C ARG A 74 43.02 -14.98 32.55
N GLU A 75 42.34 -15.90 33.22
CA GLU A 75 41.30 -15.64 34.24
C GLU A 75 41.93 -15.37 35.63
N PRO A 76 41.16 -15.16 36.72
CA PRO A 76 40.10 -14.16 36.94
C PRO A 76 40.36 -13.36 38.24
N VAL A 77 39.89 -12.12 38.35
CA VAL A 77 39.82 -11.41 39.64
C VAL A 77 38.39 -10.99 39.90
N LYS A 78 37.80 -11.60 40.93
CA LYS A 78 36.49 -11.24 41.49
C LYS A 78 36.60 -9.87 42.16
N THR A 79 35.93 -8.87 41.60
CA THR A 79 35.46 -7.72 42.36
C THR A 79 34.00 -7.49 41.99
N SER A 80 33.14 -7.70 42.97
CA SER A 80 31.70 -7.49 42.95
C SER A 80 31.38 -6.03 42.64
N ILE A 81 30.80 -5.77 41.46
CA ILE A 81 30.06 -4.55 41.17
C ILE A 81 28.69 -5.02 40.68
N GLN A 82 27.64 -4.55 41.36
CA GLN A 82 26.25 -4.84 41.00
C GLN A 82 26.01 -4.37 39.56
N GLU A 83 25.81 -5.32 38.64
CA GLU A 83 25.23 -5.02 37.33
C GLU A 83 23.79 -4.56 37.56
N SER A 84 23.58 -3.25 37.44
CA SER A 84 22.29 -2.73 37.04
C SER A 84 22.01 -3.35 35.67
N GLY A 85 21.05 -4.28 35.64
CA GLY A 85 20.84 -5.22 34.54
C GLY A 85 20.87 -4.54 33.17
N ALA A 86 21.59 -5.16 32.24
CA ALA A 86 21.44 -4.90 30.83
C ALA A 86 19.95 -5.04 30.48
N PHE A 87 19.29 -3.91 30.22
CA PHE A 87 18.00 -3.91 29.56
C PHE A 87 18.23 -4.45 28.15
N LEU A 88 18.14 -5.77 28.00
CA LEU A 88 17.82 -6.38 26.71
C LEU A 88 16.57 -5.65 26.21
N PRO A 89 16.55 -5.09 24.99
CA PRO A 89 15.32 -4.61 24.41
C PRO A 89 14.36 -5.79 24.41
N GLN A 90 13.35 -5.76 25.27
CA GLN A 90 12.28 -6.73 25.22
C GLN A 90 11.75 -6.68 23.79
N ARG A 91 11.90 -7.78 23.04
CA ARG A 91 11.29 -7.90 21.71
C ARG A 91 9.81 -7.62 21.91
N ILE A 92 9.35 -6.46 21.46
CA ILE A 92 7.92 -6.16 21.36
C ILE A 92 7.32 -7.35 20.60
N PRO A 93 6.33 -8.07 21.16
CA PRO A 93 5.70 -9.17 20.44
C PRO A 93 5.24 -8.67 19.07
N GLU A 94 5.73 -9.27 17.99
CA GLU A 94 5.23 -8.94 16.64
C GLU A 94 3.72 -9.21 16.63
N GLU A 95 2.91 -8.15 16.61
CA GLU A 95 1.46 -8.33 16.49
C GLU A 95 1.13 -8.96 15.14
N ARG A 96 0.36 -10.05 15.17
CA ARG A 96 -0.09 -10.80 13.98
C ARG A 96 -1.61 -10.80 13.92
N TYR A 97 -2.16 -10.74 12.71
CA TYR A 97 -3.58 -11.02 12.54
C TYR A 97 -3.88 -12.48 12.91
N ARG A 98 -5.00 -12.69 13.59
CA ARG A 98 -5.54 -14.03 13.79
C ARG A 98 -6.00 -14.56 12.42
N MET A 99 -5.57 -15.76 12.04
CA MET A 99 -5.82 -16.40 10.74
C MET A 99 -6.01 -17.92 10.93
N GLN A 100 -7.02 -18.31 11.69
CA GLN A 100 -7.27 -19.66 12.20
C GLN A 100 -8.69 -20.20 11.95
N SER A 101 -9.65 -19.34 11.59
CA SER A 101 -11.02 -19.75 11.27
C SER A 101 -11.05 -20.75 10.11
N LYS A 102 -12.10 -21.56 10.04
CA LYS A 102 -12.31 -22.54 8.97
C LYS A 102 -13.72 -22.35 8.39
N PRO A 103 -13.87 -21.74 7.20
CA PRO A 103 -12.81 -21.15 6.35
C PRO A 103 -12.12 -19.94 6.99
N LEU A 104 -10.95 -19.52 6.45
CA LEU A 104 -10.29 -18.25 6.81
C LEU A 104 -11.17 -17.02 6.55
N GLY A 105 -12.10 -17.18 5.61
CA GLY A 105 -13.13 -16.23 5.26
C GLY A 105 -13.69 -16.48 3.88
N VAL A 106 -14.46 -15.51 3.40
CA VAL A 106 -14.96 -15.50 2.02
C VAL A 106 -13.88 -14.93 1.10
N CYS A 107 -13.66 -15.59 -0.03
CA CYS A 107 -12.96 -15.04 -1.18
C CYS A 107 -13.96 -14.82 -2.31
N LEU A 108 -14.26 -13.54 -2.58
CA LEU A 108 -15.13 -13.13 -3.68
C LEU A 108 -14.28 -12.90 -4.93
N ILE A 109 -14.49 -13.69 -5.98
CA ILE A 109 -13.86 -13.52 -7.28
C ILE A 109 -14.90 -12.99 -8.27
N ILE A 110 -14.66 -11.81 -8.82
CA ILE A 110 -15.46 -11.23 -9.90
C ILE A 110 -14.55 -11.13 -11.11
N ASP A 111 -14.77 -12.00 -12.10
CA ASP A 111 -13.99 -12.03 -13.33
C ASP A 111 -14.87 -11.68 -14.54
N CYS A 112 -14.86 -10.41 -14.92
CA CYS A 112 -15.62 -9.90 -16.06
C CYS A 112 -14.94 -10.17 -17.41
N ILE A 113 -13.77 -10.81 -17.41
CA ILE A 113 -12.98 -11.11 -18.61
C ILE A 113 -13.06 -12.60 -18.94
N GLY A 114 -12.99 -13.46 -17.93
CA GLY A 114 -13.08 -14.92 -18.04
C GLY A 114 -11.76 -15.66 -18.19
N ASN A 115 -10.63 -15.03 -17.86
CA ASN A 115 -9.28 -15.55 -18.13
C ASN A 115 -8.51 -16.05 -16.89
N ASP A 116 -8.94 -15.69 -15.67
CA ASP A 116 -8.15 -15.89 -14.44
C ASP A 116 -8.91 -16.62 -13.32
N ALA A 117 -10.22 -16.85 -13.47
CA ALA A 117 -11.06 -17.38 -12.40
C ALA A 117 -10.61 -18.73 -11.81
N GLU A 118 -10.20 -19.70 -12.64
CA GLU A 118 -9.86 -21.05 -12.17
C GLU A 118 -8.59 -21.07 -11.33
N ILE A 119 -7.51 -20.45 -11.81
CA ILE A 119 -6.23 -20.40 -11.09
C ILE A 119 -6.39 -19.69 -9.74
N LEU A 120 -7.20 -18.64 -9.69
CA LEU A 120 -7.50 -17.91 -8.46
C LEU A 120 -8.37 -18.73 -7.51
N ARG A 121 -9.43 -19.39 -8.01
CA ARG A 121 -10.31 -20.26 -7.21
C ARG A 121 -9.50 -21.34 -6.52
N ASP A 122 -8.66 -22.03 -7.27
CA ASP A 122 -7.83 -23.12 -6.75
C ASP A 122 -6.81 -22.59 -5.73
N THR A 123 -6.25 -21.39 -5.96
CA THR A 123 -5.32 -20.75 -5.02
C THR A 123 -5.99 -20.48 -3.68
N PHE A 124 -7.10 -19.73 -3.69
CA PHE A 124 -7.75 -19.31 -2.44
C PHE A 124 -8.45 -20.48 -1.74
N THR A 125 -8.96 -21.47 -2.48
CA THR A 125 -9.40 -22.74 -1.91
C THR A 125 -8.24 -23.45 -1.18
N SER A 126 -7.05 -23.51 -1.79
CA SER A 126 -5.87 -24.13 -1.16
C SER A 126 -5.36 -23.37 0.07
N LEU A 127 -5.67 -22.08 0.17
CA LEU A 127 -5.41 -21.24 1.34
C LEU A 127 -6.50 -21.36 2.40
N GLY A 128 -7.60 -22.09 2.14
CA GLY A 128 -8.66 -22.31 3.11
C GLY A 128 -9.77 -21.26 3.12
N TYR A 129 -9.98 -20.55 2.01
CA TYR A 129 -11.13 -19.66 1.84
C TYR A 129 -12.33 -20.39 1.26
N GLU A 130 -13.53 -19.93 1.60
CA GLU A 130 -14.74 -20.25 0.87
C GLU A 130 -14.83 -19.34 -0.36
N VAL A 131 -14.63 -19.92 -1.54
CA VAL A 131 -14.56 -19.15 -2.79
C VAL A 131 -15.95 -19.04 -3.43
N GLN A 132 -16.40 -17.80 -3.62
CA GLN A 132 -17.57 -17.46 -4.44
C GLN A 132 -17.07 -16.76 -5.69
N HIS A 133 -17.38 -17.28 -6.88
CA HIS A 133 -16.91 -16.70 -8.14
C HIS A 133 -18.07 -16.36 -9.06
N PHE A 134 -17.96 -15.23 -9.76
CA PHE A 134 -18.94 -14.73 -10.70
C PHE A 134 -18.24 -14.24 -11.96
N LEU A 135 -18.80 -14.59 -13.12
CA LEU A 135 -18.22 -14.26 -14.42
C LEU A 135 -19.11 -13.26 -15.17
N TYR A 136 -18.49 -12.42 -16.00
CA TYR A 136 -19.18 -11.59 -17.00
C TYR A 136 -20.27 -10.68 -16.43
N LEU A 137 -20.04 -10.10 -15.24
CA LEU A 137 -21.01 -9.24 -14.57
C LEU A 137 -21.04 -7.82 -15.14
N SER A 138 -22.24 -7.24 -15.21
CA SER A 138 -22.45 -5.80 -15.43
C SER A 138 -22.00 -4.99 -14.20
N VAL A 139 -21.84 -3.68 -14.33
CA VAL A 139 -21.57 -2.79 -13.19
C VAL A 139 -22.66 -2.92 -12.13
N GLY A 140 -23.93 -2.99 -12.54
CA GLY A 140 -25.06 -3.16 -11.62
C GLY A 140 -24.94 -4.43 -10.78
N ASP A 141 -24.62 -5.55 -11.42
CA ASP A 141 -24.46 -6.84 -10.75
C ASP A 141 -23.23 -6.86 -9.83
N ILE A 142 -22.12 -6.23 -10.25
CA ILE A 142 -20.93 -6.06 -9.40
C ILE A 142 -21.31 -5.34 -8.11
N VAL A 143 -22.00 -4.21 -8.21
CA VAL A 143 -22.43 -3.41 -7.07
C VAL A 143 -23.35 -4.22 -6.16
N GLN A 144 -24.32 -4.93 -6.72
CA GLN A 144 -25.25 -5.75 -5.97
C GLN A 144 -24.53 -6.86 -5.19
N ILE A 145 -23.60 -7.59 -5.82
CA ILE A 145 -22.87 -8.68 -5.18
C ILE A 145 -21.91 -8.16 -4.11
N LEU A 146 -21.21 -7.06 -4.37
CA LEU A 146 -20.34 -6.43 -3.36
C LEU A 146 -21.14 -6.02 -2.13
N HIS A 147 -22.32 -5.42 -2.30
CA HIS A 147 -23.21 -5.08 -1.19
C HIS A 147 -23.70 -6.34 -0.44
N GLN A 148 -24.13 -7.37 -1.15
CA GLN A 148 -24.57 -8.62 -0.54
C GLN A 148 -23.46 -9.25 0.31
N VAL A 149 -22.23 -9.30 -0.22
CA VAL A 149 -21.08 -9.88 0.47
C VAL A 149 -20.64 -9.01 1.64
N ALA A 150 -20.65 -7.68 1.52
CA ALA A 150 -20.33 -6.79 2.63
C ALA A 150 -21.29 -6.96 3.82
N CYS A 151 -22.54 -7.30 3.56
CA CYS A 151 -23.57 -7.51 4.58
C CYS A 151 -23.64 -8.94 5.17
N MET A 152 -22.75 -9.85 4.75
CA MET A 152 -22.79 -11.24 5.22
C MET A 152 -22.54 -11.35 6.74
N PRO A 153 -23.47 -11.92 7.53
CA PRO A 153 -23.26 -12.12 8.96
C PRO A 153 -22.15 -13.13 9.27
N GLN A 154 -21.84 -14.03 8.36
CA GLN A 154 -20.80 -15.05 8.49
C GLN A 154 -19.41 -14.45 8.69
N HIS A 155 -19.18 -13.21 8.21
CA HIS A 155 -17.94 -12.47 8.48
C HIS A 155 -17.62 -12.38 9.96
N ARG A 156 -18.62 -12.49 10.86
CA ARG A 156 -18.41 -12.51 12.31
C ARG A 156 -17.48 -13.65 12.74
N ASP A 157 -17.65 -14.83 12.13
CA ASP A 157 -16.98 -16.07 12.52
C ASP A 157 -15.66 -16.31 11.74
N TYR A 158 -15.46 -15.53 10.67
CA TYR A 158 -14.26 -15.59 9.85
C TYR A 158 -13.17 -14.63 10.32
N ASP A 159 -11.93 -14.91 9.97
CA ASP A 159 -10.78 -14.10 10.38
C ASP A 159 -10.38 -13.05 9.34
N SER A 160 -10.81 -13.17 8.09
CA SER A 160 -10.41 -12.27 6.99
C SER A 160 -11.42 -12.22 5.85
N PHE A 161 -11.21 -11.31 4.91
CA PHE A 161 -11.97 -11.23 3.66
C PHE A 161 -11.02 -10.98 2.48
N VAL A 162 -11.31 -11.62 1.34
CA VAL A 162 -10.60 -11.42 0.07
C VAL A 162 -11.58 -11.05 -1.03
N CYS A 163 -11.25 -10.05 -1.84
CA CYS A 163 -11.90 -9.74 -3.09
C CYS A 163 -10.86 -9.73 -4.22
N VAL A 164 -11.13 -10.49 -5.28
CA VAL A 164 -10.38 -10.43 -6.54
C VAL A 164 -11.31 -9.90 -7.62
N LEU A 165 -10.92 -8.81 -8.28
CA LEU A 165 -11.72 -8.16 -9.30
C LEU A 165 -10.92 -8.03 -10.60
N VAL A 166 -11.41 -8.66 -11.67
CA VAL A 166 -10.79 -8.63 -13.00
C VAL A 166 -11.78 -7.97 -13.95
N SER A 167 -11.43 -6.82 -14.50
CA SER A 167 -12.35 -6.03 -15.31
C SER A 167 -11.65 -5.13 -16.32
N ARG A 168 -12.38 -4.68 -17.33
CA ARG A 168 -12.00 -3.49 -18.11
C ARG A 168 -12.34 -2.24 -17.30
N GLY A 169 -11.68 -1.12 -17.56
CA GLY A 169 -11.92 0.10 -16.81
C GLY A 169 -11.10 1.30 -17.24
N SER A 170 -11.15 2.33 -16.40
CA SER A 170 -10.23 3.48 -16.46
C SER A 170 -9.22 3.39 -15.30
N SER A 171 -8.39 4.40 -15.10
CA SER A 171 -7.41 4.43 -14.00
C SER A 171 -8.01 4.16 -12.61
N GLN A 172 -9.24 4.58 -12.36
CA GLN A 172 -9.90 4.50 -11.03
C GLN A 172 -11.33 3.95 -11.07
N THR A 173 -11.77 3.38 -12.19
CA THR A 173 -13.10 2.80 -12.35
C THR A 173 -13.04 1.42 -13.00
N VAL A 174 -14.07 0.60 -12.77
CA VAL A 174 -14.30 -0.67 -13.46
C VAL A 174 -15.58 -0.60 -14.29
N PHE A 175 -15.62 -1.29 -15.42
CA PHE A 175 -16.76 -1.27 -16.36
C PHE A 175 -17.55 -2.58 -16.36
N GLY A 176 -17.08 -3.63 -15.69
CA GLY A 176 -17.69 -4.95 -15.81
C GLY A 176 -17.65 -5.42 -17.26
N VAL A 177 -18.79 -5.90 -17.77
CA VAL A 177 -19.02 -6.15 -19.20
C VAL A 177 -19.71 -5.00 -19.93
N ASP A 178 -20.06 -3.93 -19.21
CA ASP A 178 -20.77 -2.80 -19.78
C ASP A 178 -19.85 -2.00 -20.71
N GLN A 179 -20.40 -1.53 -21.82
CA GLN A 179 -19.70 -0.65 -22.77
C GLN A 179 -19.77 0.83 -22.36
N THR A 180 -20.11 1.13 -21.10
CA THR A 180 -20.42 2.48 -20.64
C THR A 180 -19.16 3.22 -20.16
N HIS A 181 -19.09 4.52 -20.43
CA HIS A 181 -17.94 5.34 -20.04
C HIS A 181 -17.93 5.79 -18.57
N SER A 182 -19.07 5.67 -17.85
CA SER A 182 -19.16 6.18 -16.48
C SER A 182 -18.54 5.27 -15.42
N GLY A 183 -18.46 3.96 -15.67
CA GLY A 183 -17.88 2.96 -14.78
C GLY A 183 -18.31 3.00 -13.31
N PHE A 184 -17.70 2.15 -12.50
CA PHE A 184 -17.88 2.14 -11.05
C PHE A 184 -16.58 2.52 -10.35
N PRO A 185 -16.56 3.59 -9.53
CA PRO A 185 -15.35 4.03 -8.86
C PRO A 185 -14.82 3.02 -7.85
N LEU A 186 -13.52 2.74 -7.93
CA LEU A 186 -12.82 1.82 -7.03
C LEU A 186 -12.94 2.22 -5.55
N HIS A 187 -12.96 3.52 -5.25
CA HIS A 187 -13.10 4.01 -3.89
C HIS A 187 -14.48 3.70 -3.29
N HIS A 188 -15.54 3.58 -4.10
CA HIS A 188 -16.86 3.13 -3.63
C HIS A 188 -16.83 1.66 -3.22
N ILE A 189 -16.10 0.80 -3.94
CA ILE A 189 -15.89 -0.61 -3.55
C ILE A 189 -15.25 -0.64 -2.16
N ARG A 190 -14.15 0.10 -1.95
CA ARG A 190 -13.48 0.17 -0.65
C ARG A 190 -14.41 0.67 0.47
N ARG A 191 -15.23 1.68 0.19
CA ARG A 191 -16.19 2.27 1.14
C ARG A 191 -17.16 1.23 1.70
N MET A 192 -17.70 0.33 0.87
CA MET A 192 -18.65 -0.71 1.29
C MET A 192 -18.11 -1.63 2.40
N PHE A 193 -16.80 -1.80 2.48
CA PHE A 193 -16.14 -2.68 3.45
C PHE A 193 -15.50 -1.93 4.63
N MET A 194 -15.72 -0.62 4.75
CA MET A 194 -15.26 0.15 5.91
C MET A 194 -16.03 -0.24 7.17
N GLY A 195 -15.41 -0.05 8.35
CA GLY A 195 -15.94 -0.57 9.62
C GLY A 195 -17.32 -0.05 10.03
N ASP A 196 -17.74 1.11 9.53
CA ASP A 196 -19.07 1.68 9.73
C ASP A 196 -20.15 1.00 8.87
N LEU A 197 -19.80 0.52 7.67
CA LEU A 197 -20.72 -0.16 6.75
C LEU A 197 -20.63 -1.69 6.80
N CYS A 198 -19.48 -2.22 7.21
CA CYS A 198 -19.20 -3.66 7.34
C CYS A 198 -18.64 -3.97 8.75
N PRO A 199 -19.49 -3.91 9.80
CA PRO A 199 -19.05 -4.03 11.19
C PRO A 199 -18.43 -5.39 11.52
N PHE A 200 -18.83 -6.47 10.83
CA PHE A 200 -18.33 -7.81 11.08
C PHE A 200 -16.86 -8.02 10.65
N LEU A 201 -16.31 -7.11 9.84
CA LEU A 201 -14.90 -7.10 9.39
C LEU A 201 -14.03 -6.05 10.09
N VAL A 202 -14.53 -5.38 11.14
CA VAL A 202 -13.74 -4.46 11.95
C VAL A 202 -12.60 -5.21 12.63
N GLY A 203 -11.37 -4.71 12.51
CA GLY A 203 -10.18 -5.36 13.08
C GLY A 203 -9.63 -6.53 12.28
N LYS A 204 -10.31 -6.94 11.19
CA LYS A 204 -9.94 -8.07 10.34
C LYS A 204 -9.35 -7.59 9.01
N PRO A 205 -8.33 -8.28 8.45
CA PRO A 205 -7.72 -7.91 7.19
C PRO A 205 -8.71 -8.08 6.02
N LYS A 206 -8.85 -7.01 5.22
CA LYS A 206 -9.68 -6.93 4.01
C LYS A 206 -8.76 -6.75 2.80
N LEU A 207 -8.61 -7.80 2.00
CA LEU A 207 -7.62 -7.87 0.93
C LEU A 207 -8.30 -7.71 -0.43
N PHE A 208 -7.85 -6.74 -1.23
CA PHE A 208 -8.33 -6.48 -2.57
C PHE A 208 -7.20 -6.66 -3.57
N PHE A 209 -7.39 -7.55 -4.53
CA PHE A 209 -6.47 -7.76 -5.65
C PHE A 209 -7.22 -7.46 -6.94
N ILE A 210 -6.84 -6.41 -7.63
CA ILE A 210 -7.58 -5.88 -8.76
C ILE A 210 -6.71 -5.92 -10.00
N GLN A 211 -7.20 -6.53 -11.07
CA GLN A 211 -6.62 -6.46 -12.41
C GLN A 211 -7.55 -5.61 -13.27
N ASN A 212 -7.08 -4.44 -13.70
CA ASN A 212 -7.85 -3.49 -14.48
C ASN A 212 -7.23 -3.30 -15.87
N TYR A 213 -7.97 -3.61 -16.92
CA TYR A 213 -7.54 -3.44 -18.30
C TYR A 213 -8.03 -2.09 -18.83
N VAL A 214 -7.09 -1.16 -19.01
CA VAL A 214 -7.36 0.24 -19.34
C VAL A 214 -7.07 0.53 -20.80
N VAL A 215 -7.89 1.39 -21.42
CA VAL A 215 -7.56 1.96 -22.72
C VAL A 215 -6.48 3.00 -22.50
N SER A 216 -5.31 2.82 -23.11
CA SER A 216 -4.31 3.89 -23.13
C SER A 216 -4.89 5.06 -23.92
N GLU A 217 -5.26 6.13 -23.22
CA GLU A 217 -5.55 7.41 -23.87
C GLU A 217 -4.27 7.82 -24.61
N ARG A 218 -4.32 7.83 -25.95
CA ARG A 218 -3.29 8.53 -26.72
C ARG A 218 -3.23 9.93 -26.12
N GLN A 219 -2.04 10.38 -25.75
CA GLN A 219 -1.82 11.77 -25.37
C GLN A 219 -2.31 12.65 -26.52
N SER A 220 -3.56 13.09 -26.46
CA SER A 220 -4.00 14.32 -27.09
C SER A 220 -3.46 15.42 -26.20
N GLU A 221 -2.31 15.95 -26.61
CA GLU A 221 -1.87 17.28 -26.23
C GLU A 221 -2.89 18.30 -26.74
N ASP A 222 -4.04 18.41 -26.07
CA ASP A 222 -4.82 19.64 -25.93
C ASP A 222 -6.07 19.35 -25.11
N SER A 223 -6.04 19.72 -23.84
CA SER A 223 -7.23 20.22 -23.15
C SER A 223 -6.77 20.90 -21.87
N SER A 224 -6.62 22.21 -21.95
CA SER A 224 -6.57 23.08 -20.78
C SER A 224 -7.83 22.85 -19.93
N LEU A 225 -7.70 22.09 -18.85
CA LEU A 225 -8.73 22.04 -17.82
C LEU A 225 -8.70 23.37 -17.06
N LEU A 226 -9.60 24.26 -17.42
CA LEU A 226 -10.00 25.41 -16.62
C LEU A 226 -10.79 24.88 -15.42
N GLU A 227 -10.20 24.96 -14.23
CA GLU A 227 -10.94 24.79 -12.97
C GLU A 227 -11.75 26.07 -12.70
N VAL A 228 -13.06 25.91 -12.54
CA VAL A 228 -13.98 26.98 -12.13
C VAL A 228 -14.18 26.88 -10.62
N ASP A 229 -13.86 27.95 -9.89
CA ASP A 229 -14.12 28.11 -8.46
C ASP A 229 -15.63 28.03 -8.18
N GLY A 230 -16.03 27.06 -7.33
CA GLY A 230 -17.34 27.00 -6.69
C GLY A 230 -17.25 27.50 -5.24
N PRO A 231 -18.23 28.27 -4.73
CA PRO A 231 -18.09 28.97 -3.47
C PRO A 231 -18.23 28.05 -2.25
N ALA A 232 -17.59 28.48 -1.16
CA ALA A 232 -17.53 27.83 0.14
C ALA A 232 -18.78 28.02 1.02
N ALA A 233 -18.86 27.15 2.04
CA ALA A 233 -19.74 27.10 3.23
C ALA A 233 -21.09 26.39 3.04
N SER A 234 -21.44 25.42 3.89
CA SER A 234 -21.73 25.66 5.31
C SER A 234 -21.17 24.61 6.28
N ASN A 235 -20.70 25.13 7.42
CA ASN A 235 -20.33 24.39 8.61
C ASN A 235 -21.57 23.71 9.22
N VAL A 236 -21.48 22.40 9.46
CA VAL A 236 -22.31 21.73 10.47
C VAL A 236 -21.36 21.11 11.47
N GLU A 237 -21.39 21.66 12.69
CA GLU A 237 -20.69 21.14 13.85
C GLU A 237 -21.23 19.75 14.19
N THR A 238 -20.47 18.70 13.87
CA THR A 238 -20.76 17.38 14.42
C THR A 238 -20.14 17.31 15.82
N ALA A 239 -21.01 17.30 16.83
CA ALA A 239 -20.65 17.23 18.24
C ALA A 239 -19.58 16.15 18.51
N ALA A 240 -18.52 16.55 19.19
CA ALA A 240 -17.42 15.69 19.60
C ALA A 240 -17.92 14.50 20.43
N GLN A 241 -17.95 13.31 19.83
CA GLN A 241 -18.10 12.08 20.59
C GLN A 241 -16.80 11.78 21.34
N LYS A 242 -16.93 11.57 22.66
CA LYS A 242 -15.82 11.18 23.55
C LYS A 242 -15.20 9.86 23.05
N PRO A 243 -13.87 9.68 23.11
CA PRO A 243 -13.24 8.43 22.68
C PRO A 243 -13.62 7.30 23.65
N GLY A 244 -14.46 6.37 23.17
CA GLY A 244 -14.64 5.06 23.77
C GLY A 244 -13.38 4.18 23.58
N PRO A 245 -13.26 3.07 24.33
CA PRO A 245 -12.02 2.31 24.42
C PRO A 245 -11.62 1.72 23.07
N SER A 246 -10.44 2.09 22.57
CA SER A 246 -9.78 1.62 21.33
C SER A 246 -10.71 1.33 20.15
N MET A 247 -11.38 2.37 19.63
CA MET A 247 -12.09 2.25 18.35
C MET A 247 -11.09 2.13 17.20
N VAL A 248 -11.11 0.99 16.51
CA VAL A 248 -10.39 0.81 15.24
C VAL A 248 -10.98 1.79 14.22
N HIS A 249 -10.12 2.56 13.54
CA HIS A 249 -10.56 3.51 12.51
C HIS A 249 -11.32 2.77 11.39
N PRO A 250 -12.44 3.29 10.84
CA PRO A 250 -13.25 2.59 9.83
C PRO A 250 -12.46 2.14 8.58
N GLU A 251 -11.40 2.85 8.23
CA GLU A 251 -10.52 2.53 7.10
C GLU A 251 -9.32 1.63 7.43
N ALA A 252 -9.21 1.13 8.66
CA ALA A 252 -8.09 0.29 9.06
C ALA A 252 -8.20 -1.13 8.48
N ASP A 253 -7.06 -1.81 8.45
CA ASP A 253 -6.93 -3.23 8.08
C ASP A 253 -7.29 -3.54 6.62
N PHE A 254 -7.06 -2.59 5.69
CA PHE A 254 -7.16 -2.82 4.25
C PHE A 254 -5.79 -3.14 3.64
N PHE A 255 -5.79 -4.02 2.64
CA PHE A 255 -4.69 -4.22 1.70
C PHE A 255 -5.26 -4.08 0.29
N TRP A 256 -4.72 -3.18 -0.50
CA TRP A 256 -5.25 -2.80 -1.81
C TRP A 256 -4.16 -2.88 -2.86
N SER A 257 -4.20 -3.93 -3.67
CA SER A 257 -3.29 -4.17 -4.78
C SER A 257 -4.02 -3.99 -6.11
N LEU A 258 -3.74 -2.89 -6.79
CA LEU A 258 -4.30 -2.55 -8.09
C LEU A 258 -3.23 -2.74 -9.16
N CYS A 259 -3.45 -3.68 -10.07
CA CYS A 259 -2.66 -3.86 -11.27
C CYS A 259 -3.43 -3.27 -12.47
N THR A 260 -2.76 -2.45 -13.28
CA THR A 260 -3.30 -1.92 -14.53
C THR A 260 -2.50 -2.47 -15.71
N ALA A 261 -3.18 -2.81 -16.79
CA ALA A 261 -2.56 -3.26 -18.04
C ALA A 261 -3.36 -2.73 -19.24
N ASP A 262 -2.73 -2.65 -20.42
CA ASP A 262 -3.41 -2.14 -21.60
C ASP A 262 -4.47 -3.13 -22.11
N VAL A 263 -5.63 -2.62 -22.53
CA VAL A 263 -6.75 -3.45 -23.02
C VAL A 263 -6.38 -4.29 -24.25
N SER A 264 -5.38 -3.88 -25.05
CA SER A 264 -4.95 -4.64 -26.23
C SER A 264 -4.38 -6.02 -25.91
N LEU A 265 -4.00 -6.28 -24.65
CA LEU A 265 -3.66 -7.63 -24.18
C LEU A 265 -4.84 -8.61 -24.27
N LEU A 266 -6.07 -8.12 -24.10
CA LEU A 266 -7.29 -8.93 -24.20
C LEU A 266 -7.64 -9.26 -25.65
N GLU A 267 -7.26 -8.38 -26.59
CA GLU A 267 -7.52 -8.55 -28.02
C GLU A 267 -6.54 -9.53 -28.68
N ARG A 268 -5.27 -9.52 -28.23
CA ARG A 268 -4.21 -10.34 -28.79
C ARG A 268 -4.25 -11.79 -28.33
N SER A 269 -4.74 -12.02 -27.11
CA SER A 269 -4.69 -13.32 -26.45
C SER A 269 -5.85 -13.47 -25.47
N SER A 270 -7.05 -13.60 -26.00
CA SER A 270 -8.31 -13.54 -25.22
C SER A 270 -8.43 -14.57 -24.10
N ASN A 271 -7.59 -15.61 -24.09
CA ASN A 271 -7.56 -16.66 -23.07
C ASN A 271 -6.26 -16.71 -22.26
N SER A 272 -5.33 -15.76 -22.44
CA SER A 272 -4.11 -15.74 -21.63
C SER A 272 -4.42 -15.16 -20.24
N PRO A 273 -4.01 -15.85 -19.16
CA PRO A 273 -4.22 -15.33 -17.81
C PRO A 273 -3.31 -14.11 -17.57
N SER A 274 -3.70 -13.23 -16.65
CA SER A 274 -2.88 -12.09 -16.27
C SER A 274 -1.55 -12.54 -15.66
N MET A 275 -0.43 -12.02 -16.16
CA MET A 275 0.90 -12.25 -15.56
C MET A 275 0.88 -11.92 -14.06
N TYR A 276 0.24 -10.80 -13.68
CA TYR A 276 0.12 -10.36 -12.29
C TYR A 276 -0.63 -11.39 -11.43
N LEU A 277 -1.77 -11.90 -11.91
CA LEU A 277 -2.59 -12.86 -11.16
C LEU A 277 -1.96 -14.26 -11.11
N GLN A 278 -1.25 -14.66 -12.17
CA GLN A 278 -0.43 -15.87 -12.17
C GLN A 278 0.69 -15.79 -11.14
N CYS A 279 1.44 -14.67 -11.11
CA CYS A 279 2.52 -14.47 -10.16
C CYS A 279 2.00 -14.46 -8.72
N LEU A 280 0.89 -13.75 -8.48
CA LEU A 280 0.19 -13.74 -7.19
C LEU A 280 -0.19 -15.16 -6.75
N SER A 281 -0.84 -15.91 -7.65
CA SER A 281 -1.23 -17.29 -7.39
C SER A 281 -0.05 -18.17 -7.01
N GLN A 282 1.03 -18.11 -7.79
CA GLN A 282 2.24 -18.89 -7.56
C GLN A 282 2.85 -18.58 -6.19
N LYS A 283 3.07 -17.30 -5.89
CA LYS A 283 3.65 -16.85 -4.62
C LYS A 283 2.81 -17.30 -3.43
N LEU A 284 1.49 -17.12 -3.51
CA LEU A 284 0.58 -17.53 -2.46
C LEU A 284 0.54 -19.05 -2.26
N ARG A 285 0.56 -19.86 -3.32
CA ARG A 285 0.52 -21.33 -3.19
C ARG A 285 1.80 -21.90 -2.60
N GLN A 286 2.96 -21.42 -3.09
CA GLN A 286 4.28 -21.95 -2.75
C GLN A 286 4.76 -21.44 -1.39
N GLU A 287 4.44 -20.20 -1.05
CA GLU A 287 5.09 -19.48 0.05
C GLU A 287 4.10 -18.90 1.08
N ARG A 288 2.90 -19.50 1.21
CA ARG A 288 1.79 -19.07 2.10
C ARG A 288 2.18 -18.74 3.56
N LYS A 289 3.29 -19.30 4.05
CA LYS A 289 3.81 -19.10 5.41
C LYS A 289 4.60 -17.79 5.58
N ARG A 290 4.87 -17.06 4.50
CA ARG A 290 5.54 -15.76 4.53
C ARG A 290 4.51 -14.62 4.67
N PRO A 291 4.94 -13.45 5.17
CA PRO A 291 4.09 -12.26 5.21
C PRO A 291 3.61 -11.84 3.82
N LEU A 292 2.34 -11.47 3.69
CA LEU A 292 1.76 -11.05 2.40
C LEU A 292 2.53 -9.88 1.77
N LEU A 293 2.98 -8.92 2.57
CA LEU A 293 3.77 -7.77 2.09
C LEU A 293 5.08 -8.21 1.44
N ASP A 294 5.80 -9.15 2.04
CA ASP A 294 7.06 -9.67 1.49
C ASP A 294 6.82 -10.40 0.16
N LEU A 295 5.76 -11.22 0.09
CA LEU A 295 5.36 -11.90 -1.14
C LEU A 295 5.00 -10.89 -2.24
N HIS A 296 4.36 -9.78 -1.88
CA HIS A 296 3.96 -8.74 -2.82
C HIS A 296 5.15 -7.92 -3.33
N ILE A 297 6.17 -7.70 -2.51
CA ILE A 297 7.44 -7.08 -2.94
C ILE A 297 8.11 -7.91 -4.04
N GLU A 298 8.18 -9.24 -3.87
CA GLU A 298 8.74 -10.14 -4.89
C GLU A 298 7.86 -10.25 -6.14
N LEU A 299 6.54 -10.16 -5.97
CA LEU A 299 5.62 -10.03 -7.11
C LEU A 299 5.91 -8.75 -7.90
N ASN A 300 6.15 -7.62 -7.23
CA ASN A 300 6.50 -6.37 -7.91
C ASN A 300 7.81 -6.55 -8.70
N ASP A 301 8.83 -7.17 -8.10
CA ASP A 301 10.10 -7.45 -8.78
C ASP A 301 9.89 -8.28 -10.06
N ASN A 302 9.11 -9.37 -9.99
CA ASN A 302 8.76 -10.19 -11.16
C ASN A 302 8.02 -9.39 -12.24
N VAL A 303 7.10 -8.49 -11.86
CA VAL A 303 6.37 -7.64 -12.80
C VAL A 303 7.29 -6.62 -13.47
N TYR A 304 8.20 -5.99 -12.73
CA TYR A 304 9.18 -5.06 -13.31
C TYR A 304 10.19 -5.75 -14.21
N ASP A 305 10.62 -6.95 -13.84
CA ASP A 305 11.47 -7.81 -14.66
C ASP A 305 10.76 -8.20 -15.97
N TRP A 306 9.47 -8.57 -15.94
CA TRP A 306 8.65 -8.76 -17.15
C TRP A 306 8.57 -7.48 -17.99
N ASN A 307 8.24 -6.35 -17.37
CA ASN A 307 8.10 -5.07 -18.05
C ASN A 307 9.38 -4.61 -18.76
N SER A 308 10.56 -5.05 -18.31
CA SER A 308 11.84 -4.73 -18.94
C SER A 308 12.03 -5.43 -20.31
N ARG A 309 11.27 -6.49 -20.58
CA ARG A 309 11.40 -7.36 -21.77
C ARG A 309 10.33 -7.15 -22.83
N VAL A 310 9.32 -6.31 -22.56
CA VAL A 310 8.13 -6.19 -23.40
C VAL A 310 7.84 -4.74 -23.80
N SER A 311 7.01 -4.57 -24.83
CA SER A 311 6.59 -3.24 -25.28
C SER A 311 5.66 -2.57 -24.27
N ALA A 312 5.46 -1.24 -24.37
CA ALA A 312 4.62 -0.50 -23.43
C ALA A 312 3.18 -1.04 -23.29
N LYS A 313 2.62 -1.60 -24.37
CA LYS A 313 1.27 -2.19 -24.40
C LYS A 313 1.16 -3.54 -23.70
N GLU A 314 2.28 -4.16 -23.35
CA GLU A 314 2.35 -5.47 -22.72
C GLU A 314 2.79 -5.38 -21.25
N LYS A 315 2.96 -4.15 -20.76
CA LYS A 315 3.37 -3.88 -19.38
C LYS A 315 2.20 -3.98 -18.41
N TYR A 316 2.53 -4.40 -17.20
CA TYR A 316 1.64 -4.41 -16.04
C TYR A 316 2.16 -3.41 -15.00
N TYR A 317 1.31 -2.50 -14.52
CA TYR A 317 1.67 -1.52 -13.50
C TYR A 317 0.94 -1.84 -12.20
N VAL A 318 1.70 -2.22 -11.17
CA VAL A 318 1.17 -2.57 -9.86
C VAL A 318 1.29 -1.40 -8.90
N TRP A 319 0.20 -1.06 -8.25
CA TRP A 319 0.11 -0.06 -7.21
C TRP A 319 -0.44 -0.70 -5.92
N LEU A 320 0.29 -0.52 -4.83
CA LEU A 320 -0.06 -1.06 -3.51
C LEU A 320 -0.35 0.08 -2.52
N GLN A 321 -1.48 -0.01 -1.84
CA GLN A 321 -1.82 0.80 -0.67
C GLN A 321 -2.34 -0.10 0.45
N HIS A 322 -1.98 0.17 1.70
CA HIS A 322 -2.53 -0.58 2.82
C HIS A 322 -2.66 0.24 4.10
N THR A 323 -3.56 -0.22 4.98
CA THR A 323 -3.75 0.26 6.35
C THR A 323 -3.66 -0.91 7.34
N LEU A 324 -2.99 -1.99 6.96
CA LEU A 324 -2.65 -3.10 7.84
C LEU A 324 -1.87 -2.60 9.06
N ARG A 325 -2.21 -3.13 10.24
CA ARG A 325 -1.63 -2.76 11.53
C ARG A 325 -0.82 -3.88 12.17
N LYS A 326 -0.90 -5.08 11.59
CA LYS A 326 -0.28 -6.31 12.10
C LYS A 326 0.29 -7.11 10.93
N LYS A 327 1.21 -8.03 11.24
CA LYS A 327 1.77 -8.96 10.26
C LYS A 327 0.68 -9.94 9.81
N LEU A 328 0.51 -10.08 8.51
CA LEU A 328 -0.51 -10.93 7.88
C LEU A 328 0.17 -12.13 7.19
N ILE A 329 -0.16 -13.34 7.63
CA ILE A 329 0.36 -14.61 7.09
C ILE A 329 -0.82 -15.57 6.94
N PHE A 330 -0.90 -16.31 5.84
CA PHE A 330 -1.94 -17.32 5.63
C PHE A 330 -1.56 -18.63 6.36
N SER A 331 -1.96 -18.76 7.62
CA SER A 331 -1.60 -19.90 8.49
C SER A 331 -2.50 -21.13 8.37
N TYR A 332 -3.27 -21.27 7.28
CA TYR A 332 -4.18 -22.42 7.09
C TYR A 332 -3.41 -23.74 7.09
N LYS A 333 -3.83 -24.67 7.95
CA LYS A 333 -3.28 -26.02 8.13
C LYS A 333 -4.26 -27.07 7.65
#